data_AF-A0AAU9NX77-F1
#
_entry.id   AF-A0AAU9NX77-F1
#
_cell.length_a   1.000
_cell.length_b   1.000
_cell.length_c   1.000
_cell.angle_alpha   90.00
_cell.angle_beta   90.00
_cell.angle_gamma   90.00
#
_symmetry.space_group_name_H-M   'P 1'
#
loop_
_entity.id
_entity.type
_entity.pdbx_description
1 polymer ?
#
loop_
_entity_poly.entity_id
_entity_poly.type
_entity_poly.pdbx_seq_one_letter_code
_entity_poly.pdbx_strand_id
1 'polypeptide(L)'
;MECVDEQIRRQWKRTRNTLKDFWKKNGGMTDPQLARSKIKPDCRSKEDWSHLCDYWETDKAQKYADQMKNNREKLVISSRGGSRSVANHKFSMKNKETQLPPTPIELYHKLHFHPTKEWLNDETRIQYENILQMKEDECTKLVSAGVSITPEMEYEIEKKVVKTICAKHKTLLSGWEASSGPIMRKKDLHILSAAEPSQSASTDEMALKNKVTALEEEIRENKEKVKQSEEKCEKMLQFMISKFPDSQNILCPPDKEGFHAYDDMTNTYDEE
;
A
#
# COMPACT_ATOMS: atom_id res chain seq x y z
N MET A 1 -16.44 -9.01 -19.75
CA MET A 1 -15.37 -8.40 -20.56
C MET A 1 -15.00 -7.00 -20.05
N GLU A 2 -15.97 -6.14 -19.72
CA GLU A 2 -15.75 -4.76 -19.21
C GLU A 2 -14.81 -4.61 -17.99
N CYS A 3 -14.78 -5.59 -17.08
CA CYS A 3 -13.90 -5.55 -15.90
C CYS A 3 -12.41 -5.61 -16.27
N VAL A 4 -12.08 -6.37 -17.32
CA VAL A 4 -10.71 -6.52 -17.83
C VAL A 4 -10.26 -5.22 -18.51
N ASP A 5 -11.14 -4.61 -19.30
CA ASP A 5 -10.85 -3.35 -20.00
C ASP A 5 -10.58 -2.19 -19.03
N GLU A 6 -11.35 -2.09 -17.94
CA GLU A 6 -11.12 -1.06 -16.91
C GLU A 6 -9.83 -1.29 -16.12
N GLN A 7 -9.45 -2.55 -15.88
CA GLN A 7 -8.18 -2.89 -15.24
C GLN A 7 -6.99 -2.53 -16.13
N ILE A 8 -7.04 -2.91 -17.42
CA ILE A 8 -6.03 -2.56 -18.42
C ILE A 8 -5.91 -1.04 -18.54
N ARG A 9 -7.04 -0.32 -18.59
CA ARG A 9 -7.07 1.15 -18.64
C ARG A 9 -6.40 1.79 -17.42
N ARG A 10 -6.62 1.25 -16.22
CA ARG A 10 -5.96 1.74 -15.00
C ARG A 10 -4.47 1.49 -15.02
N GLN A 11 -4.05 0.31 -15.45
CA GLN A 11 -2.64 -0.04 -15.58
C GLN A 11 -1.96 0.89 -16.58
N TRP A 12 -2.56 1.09 -17.75
CA TRP A 12 -2.09 2.04 -18.76
C TRP A 12 -1.95 3.46 -18.19
N LYS A 13 -2.96 3.97 -17.47
CA LYS A 13 -2.89 5.30 -16.83
C LYS A 13 -1.70 5.42 -15.87
N ARG A 14 -1.42 4.38 -15.07
CA ARG A 14 -0.26 4.38 -14.15
C ARG A 14 1.05 4.37 -14.92
N THR A 15 1.21 3.44 -15.86
CA THR A 15 2.42 3.34 -16.69
C THR A 15 2.70 4.65 -17.42
N ARG A 16 1.68 5.25 -18.05
CA ARG A 16 1.79 6.53 -18.74
C ARG A 16 2.22 7.67 -17.81
N ASN A 17 1.72 7.70 -16.57
CA ASN A 17 2.14 8.72 -15.60
C ASN A 17 3.61 8.55 -15.20
N THR A 18 4.06 7.31 -14.96
CA THR A 18 5.48 7.01 -14.68
C THR A 18 6.38 7.43 -15.84
N LEU A 19 5.97 7.13 -17.08
CA LEU A 19 6.69 7.54 -18.29
C LEU A 19 6.72 9.07 -18.43
N LYS A 20 5.62 9.77 -18.14
CA LYS A 20 5.56 11.23 -18.14
C LYS A 20 6.49 11.84 -17.09
N ASP A 21 6.56 11.26 -15.90
CA ASP A 21 7.44 11.74 -14.85
C ASP A 21 8.92 11.55 -15.21
N PHE A 22 9.27 10.46 -15.89
CA PHE A 22 10.60 10.27 -16.45
C PHE A 22 10.93 11.29 -17.55
N TRP A 23 10.01 11.48 -18.51
CA TRP A 23 10.15 12.51 -19.54
C TRP A 23 10.36 13.91 -18.95
N LYS A 24 9.59 14.29 -17.93
CA LYS A 24 9.78 15.55 -17.19
C LYS A 24 11.14 15.66 -16.51
N LYS A 25 11.60 14.59 -15.85
CA LYS A 25 12.92 14.57 -15.18
C LYS A 25 14.07 14.76 -16.16
N ASN A 26 13.91 14.28 -17.39
CA ASN A 26 14.89 14.47 -18.46
C ASN A 26 14.79 15.84 -19.14
N GLY A 27 14.03 16.77 -18.58
CA GLY A 27 13.89 18.11 -19.12
C GLY A 27 12.80 18.24 -20.18
N GLY A 28 11.85 17.31 -20.31
CA GLY A 28 10.84 17.36 -21.38
C GLY A 28 10.00 18.63 -21.43
N MET A 29 9.90 19.38 -20.32
CA MET A 29 9.23 20.69 -20.29
C MET A 29 10.10 21.85 -20.82
N THR A 30 11.42 21.69 -20.84
CA THR A 30 12.39 22.73 -21.21
C THR A 30 13.13 22.40 -22.51
N ASP A 31 13.52 21.14 -22.68
CA ASP A 31 14.16 20.57 -23.85
C ASP A 31 13.48 19.23 -24.21
N PRO A 32 12.38 19.27 -24.99
CA PRO A 32 11.66 18.07 -25.40
C PRO A 32 12.50 17.13 -26.29
N GLN A 33 13.45 17.67 -27.07
CA GLN A 33 14.30 16.87 -27.97
C GLN A 33 15.27 16.00 -27.16
N LEU A 34 15.89 16.56 -26.12
CA LEU A 34 16.73 15.80 -25.19
C LEU A 34 15.92 14.76 -24.40
N ALA A 35 14.69 15.08 -24.01
CA ALA A 35 13.85 14.13 -23.30
C ALA A 35 13.39 12.98 -24.22
N ARG A 36 13.15 13.25 -25.51
CA ARG A 36 12.81 12.23 -26.52
C ARG A 36 13.96 11.25 -26.75
N SER A 37 15.20 11.71 -26.81
CA SER A 37 16.37 10.84 -27.03
C SER A 37 16.62 9.87 -25.88
N LYS A 38 16.20 10.23 -24.67
CA LYS A 38 16.29 9.38 -23.47
C LYS A 38 15.02 8.55 -23.30
N ILE A 39 14.95 7.42 -24.00
CA ILE A 39 13.89 6.43 -23.80
C ILE A 39 14.03 5.76 -22.42
N LYS A 40 12.91 5.54 -21.73
CA LYS A 40 12.94 4.77 -20.47
C LYS A 40 13.27 3.30 -20.79
N PRO A 41 14.18 2.63 -20.07
CA PRO A 41 14.52 1.22 -20.32
C PRO A 41 13.34 0.25 -20.35
N ASP A 42 12.30 0.50 -19.55
CA ASP A 42 11.10 -0.35 -19.48
C ASP A 42 10.02 0.04 -20.52
N CYS A 43 10.33 0.90 -21.49
CA CYS A 43 9.39 1.25 -22.55
C CYS A 43 9.35 0.13 -23.60
N ARG A 44 8.15 -0.30 -23.99
CA ARG A 44 7.98 -1.46 -24.88
C ARG A 44 8.49 -1.22 -26.30
N SER A 45 8.40 0.00 -26.81
CA SER A 45 8.81 0.34 -28.17
C SER A 45 9.23 1.81 -28.26
N LYS A 46 10.07 2.11 -29.26
CA LYS A 46 10.54 3.47 -29.54
C LYS A 46 9.43 4.32 -30.18
N GLU A 47 8.57 3.67 -30.95
CA GLU A 47 7.41 4.25 -31.60
C GLU A 47 6.37 4.70 -30.56
N ASP A 48 6.06 3.85 -29.57
CA ASP A 48 5.14 4.20 -28.47
C ASP A 48 5.70 5.36 -27.64
N TRP A 49 7.02 5.36 -27.37
CA TRP A 49 7.68 6.46 -26.67
C TRP A 49 7.56 7.78 -27.43
N SER A 50 7.79 7.74 -28.75
CA SER A 50 7.68 8.91 -29.62
C SER A 50 6.26 9.45 -29.64
N HIS A 51 5.27 8.57 -29.78
CA HIS A 51 3.85 8.93 -29.76
C HIS A 51 3.42 9.54 -28.41
N LEU A 52 3.95 9.04 -27.29
CA LEU A 52 3.69 9.61 -25.97
C LEU A 52 4.32 11.01 -25.81
N CYS A 53 5.54 11.21 -26.31
CA CYS A 53 6.18 12.52 -26.32
C CYS A 53 5.38 13.52 -27.16
N ASP A 54 4.96 13.15 -28.37
CA ASP A 54 4.08 13.95 -29.22
C ASP A 54 2.81 14.35 -28.47
N TYR A 55 2.16 13.38 -27.80
CA TYR A 55 0.97 13.64 -27.01
C TYR A 55 1.22 14.64 -25.87
N TRP A 56 2.33 14.54 -25.13
CA TRP A 56 2.63 15.47 -24.03
C TRP A 56 3.05 16.86 -24.49
N GLU A 57 3.61 16.97 -25.68
CA GLU A 57 4.00 18.23 -26.31
C GLU A 57 2.82 18.96 -26.96
N THR A 58 1.68 18.29 -27.18
CA THR A 58 0.49 18.98 -27.67
C THR A 58 0.06 20.15 -26.77
N ASP A 59 -0.35 21.26 -27.36
CA ASP A 59 -0.90 22.43 -26.66
C ASP A 59 -1.99 22.07 -25.65
N LYS A 60 -2.84 21.09 -26.01
CA LYS A 60 -3.91 20.62 -25.14
C LYS A 60 -3.36 19.97 -23.87
N ALA A 61 -2.33 19.14 -23.99
CA ALA A 61 -1.71 18.48 -22.85
C ALA A 61 -0.91 19.46 -21.98
N GLN A 62 -0.25 20.44 -22.59
CA GLN A 62 0.47 21.51 -21.89
C GLN A 62 -0.51 22.42 -21.13
N LYS A 63 -1.53 22.98 -21.79
CA LYS A 63 -2.57 23.80 -21.14
C LYS A 63 -3.24 23.08 -19.98
N TYR A 64 -3.56 21.80 -20.14
CA TYR A 64 -4.11 20.99 -19.05
C TYR A 64 -3.11 20.83 -17.89
N ALA A 65 -1.83 20.59 -18.18
CA ALA A 65 -0.81 20.47 -17.16
C ALA A 65 -0.62 21.79 -16.37
N ASP A 66 -0.60 22.93 -17.07
CA ASP A 66 -0.48 24.25 -16.46
C ASP A 66 -1.71 24.59 -15.62
N GLN A 67 -2.91 24.31 -16.13
CA GLN A 67 -4.14 24.48 -15.35
C GLN A 67 -4.11 23.65 -14.07
N MET A 68 -3.68 22.38 -14.15
CA MET A 68 -3.59 21.53 -12.96
C MET A 68 -2.49 21.98 -11.99
N LYS A 69 -1.39 22.54 -12.50
CA LYS A 69 -0.33 23.16 -11.69
C LYS A 69 -0.87 24.39 -10.95
N ASN A 70 -1.49 25.32 -11.67
CA ASN A 70 -2.09 26.53 -11.10
C ASN A 70 -3.20 26.19 -10.09
N ASN A 71 -4.00 25.16 -10.35
CA ASN A 71 -5.02 24.69 -9.40
C ASN A 71 -4.41 24.11 -8.12
N ARG A 72 -3.24 23.44 -8.22
CA ARG A 72 -2.50 22.95 -7.05
C ARG A 72 -1.84 24.09 -6.28
N GLU A 73 -1.32 25.10 -6.95
CA GLU A 73 -0.72 26.28 -6.32
C GLU A 73 -1.76 27.11 -5.54
N LYS A 74 -3.02 27.13 -6.00
CA LYS A 74 -4.15 27.73 -5.27
C LYS A 74 -4.56 26.95 -4.01
N LEU A 75 -4.05 25.73 -3.81
CA LEU A 75 -4.38 24.92 -2.65
C LEU A 75 -3.55 25.36 -1.43
N VAL A 76 -4.09 26.33 -0.69
CA VAL A 76 -3.46 26.88 0.53
C VAL A 76 -3.37 25.83 1.64
N ILE A 77 -4.41 24.99 1.79
CA ILE A 77 -4.46 23.94 2.82
C ILE A 77 -4.20 22.59 2.18
N SER A 78 -2.98 22.08 2.39
CA SER A 78 -2.57 20.77 1.90
C SER A 78 -3.18 19.66 2.75
N SER A 79 -3.72 18.61 2.11
CA SER A 79 -4.28 17.45 2.80
C SER A 79 -3.73 16.14 2.23
N ARG A 80 -3.57 15.14 3.11
CA ARG A 80 -3.23 13.75 2.75
C ARG A 80 -4.45 12.88 2.47
N GLY A 81 -5.64 13.46 2.45
CA GLY A 81 -6.89 12.72 2.20
C GLY A 81 -6.89 12.00 0.86
N GLY A 82 -6.19 12.55 -0.13
CA GLY A 82 -6.05 11.97 -1.46
C GLY A 82 -7.41 11.76 -2.14
N SER A 83 -7.60 10.60 -2.76
CA SER A 83 -8.87 10.23 -3.42
C SER A 83 -9.89 9.60 -2.48
N ARG A 84 -9.64 9.56 -1.17
CA ARG A 84 -10.60 9.08 -0.18
C ARG A 84 -11.43 10.26 0.31
N SER A 85 -12.75 10.11 0.35
CA SER A 85 -13.63 11.08 0.99
C SER A 85 -13.35 11.14 2.50
N VAL A 86 -13.72 12.26 3.13
CA VAL A 86 -13.65 12.43 4.59
C VAL A 86 -14.49 11.36 5.30
N ALA A 87 -15.68 11.04 4.77
CA ALA A 87 -16.53 9.94 5.26
C ALA A 87 -15.81 8.58 5.24
N ASN A 88 -15.06 8.26 4.18
CA ASN A 88 -14.28 7.02 4.11
C ASN A 88 -13.11 7.02 5.09
N HIS A 89 -12.47 8.17 5.32
CA HIS A 89 -11.42 8.27 6.35
C HIS A 89 -12.00 8.06 7.75
N LYS A 90 -13.13 8.70 8.07
CA LYS A 90 -13.88 8.52 9.32
C LYS A 90 -14.23 7.04 9.54
N PHE A 91 -14.77 6.38 8.52
CA PHE A 91 -15.08 4.95 8.57
C PHE A 91 -13.83 4.08 8.80
N SER A 92 -12.74 4.35 8.07
CA SER A 92 -11.49 3.58 8.22
C SER A 92 -10.77 3.79 9.55
N MET A 93 -11.06 4.88 10.25
CA MET A 93 -10.50 5.23 11.55
C MET A 93 -11.36 4.78 12.72
N LYS A 94 -12.53 4.19 12.46
CA LYS A 94 -13.43 3.72 13.50
C LYS A 94 -12.67 2.76 14.43
N ASN A 95 -12.75 3.02 15.73
CA ASN A 95 -12.11 2.15 16.70
C ASN A 95 -12.77 0.76 16.63
N LYS A 96 -11.96 -0.30 16.53
CA LYS A 96 -12.44 -1.67 16.37
C LYS A 96 -13.18 -2.18 17.62
N GLU A 97 -12.76 -1.74 18.80
CA GLU A 97 -13.29 -2.18 20.08
C GLU A 97 -14.55 -1.41 20.46
N THR A 98 -14.48 -0.07 20.44
CA THR A 98 -15.61 0.78 20.86
C THR A 98 -16.63 1.02 19.76
N GLN A 99 -16.30 0.72 18.51
CA GLN A 99 -17.12 1.05 17.34
C GLN A 99 -17.48 2.55 17.25
N LEU A 100 -16.70 3.42 17.90
CA LEU A 100 -16.89 4.85 17.83
C LEU A 100 -16.07 5.44 16.68
N PRO A 101 -16.63 6.41 15.93
CA PRO A 101 -15.87 7.15 14.95
C PRO A 101 -14.80 8.02 15.64
N PRO A 102 -13.72 8.39 14.93
CA PRO A 102 -12.77 9.37 15.45
C PRO A 102 -13.45 10.70 15.71
N THR A 103 -12.87 11.49 16.62
CA THR A 103 -13.34 12.86 16.84
C THR A 103 -13.04 13.73 15.60
N PRO A 104 -13.80 14.83 15.37
CA PRO A 104 -13.55 15.72 14.25
C PRO A 104 -12.12 16.29 14.26
N ILE A 105 -11.57 16.61 15.44
CA ILE A 105 -10.20 17.12 15.58
C ILE A 105 -9.17 16.04 15.25
N GLU A 106 -9.33 14.81 15.74
CA GLU A 106 -8.46 13.68 15.40
C GLU A 106 -8.42 13.41 13.91
N LEU A 107 -9.59 13.44 13.27
CA LEU A 107 -9.72 13.25 11.83
C LEU A 107 -9.02 14.39 11.07
N TYR A 108 -9.19 15.63 11.51
CA TYR A 108 -8.49 16.78 10.92
C TYR A 108 -6.97 16.62 11.08
N HIS A 109 -6.48 16.31 12.28
CA HIS A 109 -5.07 16.10 12.55
C HIS A 109 -4.47 15.04 11.62
N LYS A 110 -5.09 13.86 11.51
CA LYS A 110 -4.59 12.80 10.63
C LYS A 110 -4.50 13.21 9.16
N LEU A 111 -5.44 14.03 8.69
CA LEU A 111 -5.48 14.48 7.31
C LEU A 111 -4.40 15.54 7.00
N HIS A 112 -3.90 16.26 8.00
CA HIS A 112 -3.00 17.40 7.82
C HIS A 112 -1.63 17.24 8.50
N PHE A 113 -1.44 16.16 9.27
CA PHE A 113 -0.19 15.82 9.94
C PHE A 113 0.52 14.64 9.25
N HIS A 114 1.84 14.71 9.18
CA HIS A 114 2.73 13.66 8.68
C HIS A 114 3.64 13.16 9.80
N PRO A 115 3.64 11.85 10.13
CA PRO A 115 4.44 11.32 11.25
C PRO A 115 5.94 11.70 11.19
N THR A 116 6.52 11.71 10.00
CA THR A 116 7.94 12.06 9.77
C THR A 116 8.22 13.52 9.42
N LYS A 117 7.22 14.27 8.90
CA LYS A 117 7.42 15.63 8.37
C LYS A 117 6.63 16.67 9.16
N GLU A 118 6.07 16.28 10.30
CA GLU A 118 5.15 17.05 11.14
C GLU A 118 4.00 17.65 10.33
N TRP A 119 3.75 18.96 10.45
CA TRP A 119 2.71 19.66 9.71
C TRP A 119 3.05 19.79 8.24
N LEU A 120 2.06 19.54 7.36
CA LEU A 120 2.29 19.60 5.91
C LEU A 120 2.66 21.00 5.42
N ASN A 121 2.15 22.03 6.09
CA ASN A 121 2.54 23.42 5.92
C ASN A 121 2.20 24.23 7.21
N ASP A 122 2.80 25.41 7.37
CA ASP A 122 2.54 26.26 8.54
C ASP A 122 1.07 26.67 8.66
N GLU A 123 0.39 26.88 7.53
CA GLU A 123 -1.03 27.25 7.53
C GLU A 123 -1.91 26.16 8.13
N THR A 124 -1.62 24.88 7.87
CA THR A 124 -2.36 23.75 8.48
C THR A 124 -2.15 23.69 9.99
N ARG A 125 -0.95 24.02 10.47
CA ARG A 125 -0.65 24.15 11.90
C ARG A 125 -1.47 25.28 12.51
N ILE A 126 -1.42 26.48 11.92
CA ILE A 126 -2.17 27.66 12.38
C ILE A 126 -3.68 27.36 12.42
N GLN A 127 -4.22 26.66 11.43
CA GLN A 127 -5.62 26.26 11.44
C GLN A 127 -5.95 25.27 12.54
N TYR A 128 -5.07 24.32 12.80
CA TYR A 128 -5.26 23.37 13.90
C TYR A 128 -5.23 24.06 15.26
N GLU A 129 -4.29 24.97 15.49
CA GLU A 129 -4.22 25.80 16.70
C GLU A 129 -5.48 26.65 16.87
N ASN A 130 -5.97 27.27 15.78
CA ASN A 130 -7.24 28.01 15.80
C ASN A 130 -8.45 27.12 16.12
N ILE A 131 -8.47 25.87 15.67
CA ILE A 131 -9.51 24.88 16.01
C ILE A 131 -9.46 24.57 17.51
N LEU A 132 -8.27 24.33 18.06
CA LEU A 132 -8.11 24.07 19.49
C LEU A 132 -8.53 25.27 20.35
N GLN A 133 -8.08 26.48 20.00
CA GLN A 133 -8.44 27.69 20.73
C GLN A 133 -9.96 27.94 20.71
N MET A 134 -10.59 27.81 19.54
CA MET A 134 -12.03 28.03 19.42
C MET A 134 -12.85 26.96 20.15
N LYS A 135 -12.36 25.70 20.21
CA LYS A 135 -12.96 24.65 21.06
C LYS A 135 -12.91 25.07 22.53
N GLU A 136 -11.75 25.48 23.01
CA GLU A 136 -11.56 25.90 24.41
C GLU A 136 -12.45 27.09 24.76
N ASP A 137 -12.55 28.08 23.87
CA ASP A 137 -13.41 29.25 24.06
C ASP A 137 -14.90 28.87 24.13
N GLU A 138 -15.37 27.93 23.30
CA GLU A 138 -16.75 27.43 23.35
C GLU A 138 -17.01 26.61 24.63
N CYS A 139 -16.08 25.75 25.03
CA CYS A 139 -16.17 25.00 26.28
C CYS A 139 -16.22 25.94 27.50
N THR A 140 -15.33 26.94 27.57
CA THR A 140 -15.28 27.93 28.65
C THR A 140 -16.59 28.73 28.76
N LYS A 141 -17.20 29.09 27.62
CA LYS A 141 -18.50 29.77 27.58
C LYS A 141 -19.63 28.91 28.14
N LEU A 142 -19.63 27.61 27.86
CA LEU A 142 -20.65 26.69 28.39
C LEU A 142 -20.46 26.43 29.89
N VAL A 143 -19.21 26.23 30.33
CA VAL A 143 -18.89 26.05 31.75
C VAL A 143 -19.25 27.29 32.56
N SER A 144 -18.93 28.49 32.06
CA SER A 144 -19.33 29.75 32.71
C SER A 144 -20.84 29.98 32.73
N ALA A 145 -21.59 29.38 31.80
CA ALA A 145 -23.05 29.33 31.82
C ALA A 145 -23.63 28.24 32.75
N GLY A 146 -22.78 27.49 33.47
CA GLY A 146 -23.19 26.42 34.40
C GLY A 146 -23.56 25.11 33.72
N VAL A 147 -23.17 24.91 32.45
CA VAL A 147 -23.49 23.69 31.69
C VAL A 147 -22.35 22.69 31.82
N SER A 148 -22.66 21.48 32.30
CA SER A 148 -21.74 20.35 32.27
C SER A 148 -21.59 19.79 30.86
N ILE A 149 -20.37 19.76 30.34
CA ILE A 149 -20.08 19.29 28.98
C ILE A 149 -20.06 17.76 28.98
N THR A 150 -20.94 17.14 28.19
CA THR A 150 -20.91 15.69 27.94
C THR A 150 -20.03 15.37 26.72
N PRO A 151 -19.56 14.12 26.56
CA PRO A 151 -18.77 13.71 25.38
C PRO A 151 -19.50 13.96 24.04
N GLU A 152 -20.82 13.81 23.99
CA GLU A 152 -21.62 14.08 22.80
C GLU A 152 -21.65 15.57 22.46
N MET A 153 -21.74 16.43 23.48
CA MET A 153 -21.67 17.87 23.31
C MET A 153 -20.30 18.30 22.81
N GLU A 154 -19.24 17.73 23.39
CA GLU A 154 -17.86 17.97 22.95
C GLU A 154 -17.68 17.59 21.47
N TYR A 155 -18.20 16.45 21.04
CA TYR A 155 -18.16 16.04 19.63
C TYR A 155 -18.83 17.05 18.68
N GLU A 156 -20.01 17.55 19.05
CA GLU A 156 -20.73 18.53 18.23
C GLU A 156 -20.06 19.92 18.25
N ILE A 157 -19.45 20.32 19.37
CA ILE A 157 -18.59 21.52 19.46
C ILE A 157 -17.42 21.37 18.49
N GLU A 158 -16.67 20.27 18.56
CA GLU A 158 -15.53 20.02 17.67
C GLU A 158 -15.94 20.07 16.19
N LYS A 159 -17.05 19.44 15.85
CA LYS A 159 -17.59 19.43 14.49
C LYS A 159 -17.96 20.83 14.01
N LYS A 160 -18.59 21.64 14.86
CA LYS A 160 -18.96 23.02 14.58
C LYS A 160 -17.72 23.90 14.40
N VAL A 161 -16.72 23.76 15.26
CA VAL A 161 -15.48 24.54 15.23
C VAL A 161 -14.65 24.19 13.99
N VAL A 162 -14.42 22.90 13.72
CA VAL A 162 -13.71 22.43 12.52
C VAL A 162 -14.42 22.95 11.27
N LYS A 163 -15.76 22.86 11.22
CA LYS A 163 -16.55 23.39 10.10
C LYS A 163 -16.37 24.91 9.94
N THR A 164 -16.42 25.67 11.02
CA THR A 164 -16.31 27.14 11.00
C THR A 164 -14.95 27.60 10.50
N ILE A 165 -13.87 26.97 10.95
CA ILE A 165 -12.51 27.26 10.47
C ILE A 165 -12.33 26.82 9.02
N CYS A 166 -12.77 25.61 8.68
CA CYS A 166 -12.67 25.08 7.31
C CYS A 166 -13.56 25.83 6.30
N ALA A 167 -14.65 26.47 6.74
CA ALA A 167 -15.56 27.23 5.88
C ALA A 167 -14.87 28.41 5.17
N LYS A 168 -13.79 28.93 5.74
CA LYS A 168 -12.93 29.95 5.10
C LYS A 168 -12.31 29.43 3.79
N HIS A 169 -12.25 28.10 3.61
CA HIS A 169 -11.77 27.43 2.40
C HIS A 169 -12.86 26.53 1.80
N LYS A 170 -13.52 27.02 0.72
CA LYS A 170 -14.64 26.34 0.04
C LYS A 170 -14.41 24.86 -0.26
N THR A 171 -13.17 24.46 -0.58
CA THR A 171 -12.79 23.07 -0.88
C THR A 171 -12.86 22.15 0.33
N LEU A 172 -12.47 22.63 1.52
CA LEU A 172 -12.55 21.84 2.75
C LEU A 172 -14.00 21.72 3.23
N LEU A 173 -14.76 22.82 3.16
CA LEU A 173 -16.16 22.87 3.58
C LEU A 173 -17.00 21.76 2.90
N SER A 174 -16.88 21.60 1.59
CA SER A 174 -17.61 20.55 0.85
C SER A 174 -17.28 19.12 1.29
N GLY A 175 -16.06 18.88 1.80
CA GLY A 175 -15.63 17.56 2.27
C GLY A 175 -16.19 17.22 3.65
N TRP A 176 -16.38 18.22 4.51
CA TRP A 176 -16.93 18.06 5.86
C TRP A 176 -18.47 18.13 5.90
N GLU A 177 -19.10 18.77 4.91
CA GLU A 177 -20.57 18.85 4.78
C GLU A 177 -21.20 17.66 4.04
N ALA A 178 -20.44 16.95 3.20
CA ALA A 178 -20.96 15.83 2.45
C ALA A 178 -21.40 14.70 3.39
N SER A 179 -22.69 14.68 3.69
CA SER A 179 -23.43 13.67 4.46
C SER A 179 -23.62 12.36 3.69
N SER A 180 -23.12 12.27 2.47
CA SER A 180 -23.02 11.01 1.74
C SER A 180 -22.15 10.07 2.56
N GLY A 181 -22.77 9.03 3.12
CA GLY A 181 -22.09 7.97 3.86
C GLY A 181 -20.91 7.39 3.08
N PRO A 182 -20.05 6.60 3.74
CA PRO A 182 -18.84 6.09 3.11
C PRO A 182 -19.17 5.37 1.78
N ILE A 183 -18.68 5.90 0.67
CA ILE A 183 -18.81 5.25 -0.64
C ILE A 183 -17.75 4.17 -0.70
N MET A 184 -18.18 2.93 -0.51
CA MET A 184 -17.30 1.76 -0.55
C MET A 184 -16.82 1.53 -1.97
N ARG A 185 -15.53 1.77 -2.23
CA ARG A 185 -14.91 1.39 -3.51
C ARG A 185 -14.58 -0.11 -3.46
N LYS A 186 -14.49 -0.77 -4.62
CA LYS A 186 -14.10 -2.20 -4.72
C LYS A 186 -12.85 -2.55 -3.90
N LYS A 187 -11.88 -1.64 -3.84
CA LYS A 187 -10.63 -1.81 -3.06
C LYS A 187 -10.81 -1.63 -1.56
N ASP A 188 -11.90 -1.04 -1.10
CA ASP A 188 -12.18 -0.79 0.32
C ASP A 188 -13.06 -1.95 0.89
N LEU A 189 -13.46 -2.97 0.09
CA LEU A 189 -14.21 -4.16 0.56
C LEU A 189 -13.42 -5.05 1.54
N HIS A 190 -12.09 -5.10 1.45
CA HIS A 190 -11.27 -5.84 2.43
C HIS A 190 -11.37 -5.28 3.85
N ILE A 191 -11.88 -4.05 4.00
CA ILE A 191 -12.13 -3.43 5.31
C ILE A 191 -13.40 -4.02 5.95
N LEU A 192 -14.36 -4.49 5.15
CA LEU A 192 -15.58 -5.17 5.62
C LEU A 192 -15.35 -6.65 5.94
N SER A 193 -14.44 -7.33 5.23
CA SER A 193 -14.20 -8.77 5.44
C SER A 193 -13.60 -9.13 6.81
N ALA A 194 -13.22 -8.13 7.61
CA ALA A 194 -12.81 -8.33 9.00
C ALA A 194 -13.96 -8.19 10.02
N ALA A 195 -15.16 -7.78 9.59
CA ALA A 195 -16.25 -7.38 10.49
C ALA A 195 -17.58 -8.13 10.31
N GLU A 196 -17.71 -9.07 9.37
CA GLU A 196 -18.89 -9.92 9.26
C GLU A 196 -18.53 -11.42 9.20
N PRO A 197 -19.06 -12.27 10.09
CA PRO A 197 -19.04 -13.70 9.89
C PRO A 197 -20.08 -14.06 8.82
N SER A 198 -19.70 -13.91 7.55
CA SER A 198 -20.51 -14.39 6.42
C SER A 198 -20.69 -15.90 6.54
N GLN A 199 -21.94 -16.35 6.64
CA GLN A 199 -22.29 -17.78 6.71
C GLN A 199 -21.78 -18.60 5.52
N SER A 200 -21.48 -17.96 4.37
CA SER A 200 -20.86 -18.63 3.22
C SER A 200 -19.36 -18.90 3.40
N ALA A 201 -18.66 -18.10 4.20
CA ALA A 201 -17.26 -18.34 4.54
C ALA A 201 -17.11 -19.53 5.50
N SER A 202 -18.14 -19.81 6.32
CA SER A 202 -18.14 -20.95 7.24
C SER A 202 -18.09 -22.29 6.51
N THR A 203 -18.77 -22.43 5.36
CA THR A 203 -18.79 -23.69 4.59
C THR A 203 -17.47 -23.90 3.85
N ASP A 204 -16.91 -22.85 3.26
CA ASP A 204 -15.64 -22.91 2.54
C ASP A 204 -14.44 -23.05 3.50
N GLU A 205 -14.48 -22.41 4.67
CA GLU A 205 -13.46 -22.57 5.71
C GLU A 205 -13.51 -23.98 6.32
N MET A 206 -14.70 -24.54 6.56
CA MET A 206 -14.85 -25.92 7.02
C MET A 206 -14.37 -26.91 5.96
N ALA A 207 -14.68 -26.67 4.68
CA ALA A 207 -14.17 -27.49 3.58
C ALA A 207 -12.65 -27.40 3.44
N LEU A 208 -12.06 -26.22 3.67
CA LEU A 208 -10.61 -26.04 3.65
C LEU A 208 -9.94 -26.71 4.84
N LYS A 209 -10.51 -26.59 6.05
CA LYS A 209 -10.04 -27.28 7.26
C LYS A 209 -10.07 -28.80 7.07
N ASN A 210 -11.14 -29.35 6.52
CA ASN A 210 -11.25 -30.78 6.23
C ASN A 210 -10.21 -31.26 5.20
N LYS A 211 -9.87 -30.42 4.21
CA LYS A 211 -8.79 -30.73 3.24
C LYS A 211 -7.41 -30.67 3.88
N VAL A 212 -7.18 -29.69 4.76
CA VAL A 212 -5.91 -29.58 5.50
C VAL A 212 -5.72 -30.80 6.39
N THR A 213 -6.74 -31.22 7.14
CA THR A 213 -6.65 -32.43 7.97
C THR A 213 -6.39 -33.69 7.14
N ALA A 214 -7.04 -33.84 5.99
CA ALA A 214 -6.80 -34.99 5.10
C ALA A 214 -5.35 -35.02 4.56
N LEU A 215 -4.81 -33.86 4.16
CA LEU A 215 -3.43 -33.75 3.70
C LEU A 215 -2.42 -34.00 4.83
N GLU A 216 -2.71 -33.55 6.06
CA GLU A 216 -1.87 -33.83 7.23
C GLU A 216 -1.82 -35.33 7.55
N GLU A 217 -2.95 -36.05 7.42
CA GLU A 217 -2.98 -37.50 7.58
C GLU A 217 -2.19 -38.23 6.49
N GLU A 218 -2.30 -37.79 5.23
CA GLU A 218 -1.53 -38.35 4.11
C GLU A 218 -0.02 -38.12 4.26
N ILE A 219 0.39 -36.92 4.70
CA ILE A 219 1.79 -36.62 5.01
C ILE A 219 2.30 -37.52 6.13
N ARG A 220 1.50 -37.76 7.17
CA ARG A 220 1.85 -38.66 8.27
C ARG A 220 2.02 -40.10 7.78
N GLU A 221 1.12 -40.60 6.94
CA GLU A 221 1.22 -41.94 6.37
C GLU A 221 2.45 -42.08 5.45
N ASN A 222 2.70 -41.10 4.59
CA ASN A 222 3.86 -41.10 3.70
C ASN A 222 5.18 -41.02 4.48
N LYS A 223 5.22 -40.26 5.57
CA LYS A 223 6.39 -40.20 6.46
C LYS A 223 6.70 -41.56 7.09
N GLU A 224 5.67 -42.31 7.50
CA GLU A 224 5.85 -43.66 8.03
C GLU A 224 6.33 -44.65 6.95
N LYS A 225 5.81 -44.54 5.71
CA LYS A 225 6.28 -45.36 4.57
C LYS A 225 7.76 -45.09 4.24
N VAL A 226 8.18 -43.82 4.27
CA VAL A 226 9.59 -43.45 4.05
C VAL A 226 10.47 -44.06 5.14
N LYS A 227 10.09 -43.92 6.41
CA LYS A 227 10.81 -44.50 7.54
C LYS A 227 10.94 -46.02 7.44
N GLN A 228 9.87 -46.72 7.08
CA GLN A 228 9.92 -48.17 6.85
C GLN A 228 10.81 -48.56 5.68
N SER A 229 10.89 -47.72 4.64
CA SER A 229 11.81 -47.95 3.52
C SER A 229 13.28 -47.75 3.92
N GLU A 230 13.57 -46.72 4.73
CA GLU A 230 14.91 -46.44 5.27
C GLU A 230 15.37 -47.60 6.16
N GLU A 231 14.51 -48.10 7.05
CA GLU A 231 14.82 -49.27 7.88
C GLU A 231 15.09 -50.53 7.05
N LYS A 232 14.39 -50.72 5.92
CA LYS A 232 14.66 -51.82 4.98
C LYS A 232 16.00 -51.65 4.29
N CYS A 233 16.32 -50.43 3.84
CA CYS A 233 17.61 -50.10 3.25
C CYS A 233 18.76 -50.32 4.24
N GLU A 234 18.59 -49.90 5.50
CA GLU A 234 19.57 -50.10 6.57
C GLU A 234 19.80 -51.58 6.86
N LYS A 235 18.73 -52.38 6.97
CA LYS A 235 18.84 -53.84 7.15
C LYS A 235 19.54 -54.51 5.97
N MET A 236 19.27 -54.07 4.75
CA MET A 236 19.95 -54.56 3.56
C MET A 236 21.42 -54.18 3.56
N LEU A 237 21.76 -52.96 3.98
CA LEU A 237 23.14 -52.50 4.14
C LEU A 237 23.90 -53.33 5.18
N GLN A 238 23.31 -53.55 6.36
CA GLN A 238 23.89 -54.40 7.40
C GLN A 238 24.08 -55.86 6.92
N PHE A 239 23.12 -56.39 6.16
CA PHE A 239 23.25 -57.71 5.54
C PHE A 239 24.42 -57.76 4.55
N MET A 240 24.56 -56.75 3.68
CA MET A 240 25.68 -56.68 2.74
C MET A 240 27.03 -56.58 3.46
N ILE A 241 27.13 -55.76 4.51
CA ILE A 241 28.34 -55.62 5.33
C ILE A 241 28.70 -56.97 6.01
N SER A 242 27.70 -57.70 6.52
CA SER A 242 27.91 -59.01 7.17
C SER A 242 28.34 -60.10 6.19
N LYS A 243 27.84 -60.09 4.94
CA LYS A 243 28.14 -61.12 3.94
C LYS A 243 29.41 -60.82 3.14
N PHE A 244 29.80 -59.56 3.02
CA PHE A 244 30.94 -59.10 2.24
C PHE A 244 31.77 -58.09 3.04
N PRO A 245 32.54 -58.53 4.07
CA PRO A 245 33.30 -57.62 4.92
C PRO A 245 34.35 -56.79 4.16
N ASP A 246 34.87 -57.31 3.04
CA ASP A 246 35.83 -56.61 2.18
C ASP A 246 35.20 -55.47 1.34
N SER A 247 33.86 -55.34 1.33
CA SER A 247 33.15 -54.29 0.59
C SER A 247 33.13 -52.93 1.28
N GLN A 248 33.60 -52.84 2.55
CA GLN A 248 33.67 -51.58 3.28
C GLN A 248 34.52 -50.50 2.57
N ASN A 249 35.55 -50.91 1.82
CA ASN A 249 36.43 -50.00 1.07
C ASN A 249 35.81 -49.42 -0.21
N ILE A 250 34.63 -49.88 -0.64
CA ILE A 250 33.96 -49.38 -1.87
C ILE A 250 32.84 -48.39 -1.53
N LEU A 251 32.18 -48.52 -0.37
CA LEU A 251 31.00 -47.72 -0.01
C LEU A 251 31.29 -46.51 0.89
N CYS A 252 32.40 -46.47 1.61
CA CYS A 252 32.90 -45.29 2.31
C CYS A 252 34.38 -45.08 1.97
N PRO A 253 34.75 -44.13 1.09
CA PRO A 253 36.14 -43.79 0.90
C PRO A 253 36.68 -43.12 2.17
N PRO A 254 37.89 -43.46 2.64
CA PRO A 254 38.51 -42.76 3.76
C PRO A 254 38.79 -41.31 3.35
N ASP A 255 38.38 -40.37 4.21
CA ASP A 255 38.69 -38.94 4.09
C ASP A 255 40.21 -38.76 3.91
N LYS A 256 40.62 -38.33 2.71
CA LYS A 256 41.99 -37.88 2.48
C LYS A 256 42.04 -36.37 2.65
N GLU A 257 42.55 -35.95 3.80
CA GLU A 257 43.09 -34.62 4.01
C GLU A 257 44.28 -34.35 3.06
N GLY A 258 44.23 -33.20 2.37
CA GLY A 258 45.39 -32.41 1.96
C GLY A 258 46.01 -32.67 0.58
N PHE A 259 45.77 -31.78 -0.40
CA PHE A 259 46.80 -30.84 -0.91
C PHE A 259 46.25 -29.80 -1.91
N HIS A 260 46.67 -28.55 -1.69
CA HIS A 260 46.70 -27.34 -2.53
C HIS A 260 47.27 -27.56 -3.96
N ALA A 261 47.14 -26.71 -5.00
CA ALA A 261 46.54 -25.40 -5.29
C ALA A 261 46.70 -25.08 -6.81
N TYR A 262 46.19 -23.91 -7.24
CA TYR A 262 46.49 -23.14 -8.47
C TYR A 262 45.95 -23.73 -9.80
N ASP A 263 45.43 -22.99 -10.79
CA ASP A 263 45.47 -21.57 -11.21
C ASP A 263 44.18 -21.28 -12.02
N ASP A 264 43.53 -20.13 -11.86
CA ASP A 264 43.64 -18.92 -12.70
C ASP A 264 43.22 -19.09 -14.18
N MET A 265 42.12 -18.41 -14.54
CA MET A 265 42.06 -17.60 -15.75
C MET A 265 41.04 -16.47 -15.58
N THR A 266 41.56 -15.36 -15.06
CA THR A 266 41.30 -13.96 -15.46
C THR A 266 40.20 -13.62 -16.49
N ASN A 267 39.26 -12.79 -16.00
CA ASN A 267 38.59 -11.62 -16.60
C ASN A 267 38.97 -11.17 -18.04
N THR A 268 37.97 -10.80 -18.84
CA THR A 268 37.61 -9.41 -19.23
C THR A 268 36.80 -9.40 -20.53
N TYR A 269 35.68 -8.68 -20.56
CA TYR A 269 35.24 -7.85 -21.70
C TYR A 269 34.32 -6.77 -21.11
N ASP A 270 34.94 -5.70 -20.63
CA ASP A 270 34.43 -4.36 -20.85
C ASP A 270 34.74 -4.01 -22.30
N GLU A 271 33.79 -3.49 -23.06
CA GLU A 271 34.05 -2.49 -24.09
C GLU A 271 32.75 -1.74 -24.39
N GLU A 272 32.85 -0.42 -24.18
CA GLU A 272 32.09 0.72 -24.69
C GLU A 272 30.67 0.53 -25.26
#